data_AF-A0A5J6WYB5-F1
#
_entry.id   AF-A0A5J6WYB5-F1
#
_cell.length_a   1.000
_cell.length_b   1.000
_cell.length_c   1.000
_cell.angle_alpha   90.00
_cell.angle_beta   90.00
_cell.angle_gamma   90.00
#
_symmetry.space_group_name_H-M   'P 1'
#
loop_
_entity.id
_entity.type
_entity.pdbx_description
1 polymer ?
#
loop_
_entity_poly.entity_id
_entity_poly.type
_entity_poly.pdbx_seq_one_letter_code
_entity_poly.pdbx_strand_id
1 'polypeptide(L)'
;MTTIVSVRRNGQVVIGGDGQVSLGNTVMKGNARKVHRLYNGKVLAGFAGGTADAFTLLERFEAKLQAHQGNLERAAVALAKEWRTDRALRRLEALLAVADEHKSFIITGNGDVVQPEHDLIAIGSGGNFAQSAAIALLENTELDAKSIVEKALKIAGDICVFTNQHHTIEVLDYEPK
;
A
#
# COMPACT_ATOMS: atom_id res chain seq x y z
N MET A 1 12.75 -1.80 3.98
CA MET A 1 11.52 -2.06 3.19
C MET A 1 11.16 -0.79 2.44
N THR A 2 10.63 -0.91 1.23
CA THR A 2 10.06 0.22 0.48
C THR A 2 8.90 0.83 1.26
N THR A 3 8.73 2.14 1.18
CA THR A 3 7.66 2.92 1.80
C THR A 3 6.47 3.00 0.85
N ILE A 4 5.29 2.65 1.36
CA ILE A 4 4.01 2.76 0.65
C ILE A 4 3.11 3.68 1.47
N VAL A 5 2.36 4.55 0.79
CA VAL A 5 1.34 5.40 1.40
C VAL A 5 0.06 5.35 0.55
N SER A 6 -1.10 5.31 1.20
CA SER A 6 -2.42 5.38 0.56
C SER A 6 -3.22 6.52 1.18
N VAL A 7 -3.83 7.38 0.37
CA VAL A 7 -4.72 8.46 0.82
C VAL A 7 -6.01 8.39 0.05
N ARG A 8 -7.14 8.54 0.75
CA ARG A 8 -8.46 8.75 0.15
C ARG A 8 -8.95 10.15 0.45
N ARG A 9 -9.37 10.89 -0.59
CA ARG A 9 -9.95 12.23 -0.44
C ARG A 9 -10.77 12.60 -1.69
N ASN A 10 -11.95 13.19 -1.48
CA ASN A 10 -12.74 13.87 -2.52
C ASN A 10 -12.97 13.04 -3.81
N GLY A 11 -13.46 11.80 -3.69
CA GLY A 11 -13.72 10.94 -4.86
C GLY A 11 -12.46 10.34 -5.50
N GLN A 12 -11.33 10.37 -4.79
CA GLN A 12 -10.07 9.80 -5.26
C GLN A 12 -9.42 8.98 -4.16
N VAL A 13 -8.88 7.82 -4.54
CA VAL A 13 -7.94 7.06 -3.72
C VAL A 13 -6.63 6.88 -4.48
N VAL A 14 -5.53 7.10 -3.79
CA VAL A 14 -4.19 7.07 -4.37
C VAL A 14 -3.31 6.18 -3.52
N ILE A 15 -2.60 5.24 -4.15
CA ILE A 15 -1.51 4.51 -3.52
C ILE A 15 -0.21 4.92 -4.21
N GLY A 16 0.76 5.34 -3.41
CA GLY A 16 2.11 5.64 -3.86
C GLY A 16 3.14 4.80 -3.11
N GLY A 17 4.29 4.60 -3.74
CA GLY A 17 5.44 4.02 -3.06
C GLY A 17 6.75 4.47 -3.68
N ASP A 18 7.82 4.44 -2.88
CA ASP A 18 9.16 4.71 -3.37
C ASP A 18 9.78 3.49 -4.10
N GLY A 19 10.96 3.67 -4.67
CA GLY A 19 11.62 2.66 -5.49
C GLY A 19 12.79 1.96 -4.82
N GLN A 20 13.14 2.34 -3.58
CA GLN A 20 14.34 1.83 -2.93
C GLN A 20 14.17 0.38 -2.46
N VAL A 21 15.14 -0.43 -2.82
CA VAL A 21 15.37 -1.76 -2.27
C VAL A 21 16.74 -1.76 -1.63
N SER A 22 16.79 -2.07 -0.34
CA SER A 22 18.03 -2.12 0.43
C SER A 22 18.27 -3.53 0.95
N LEU A 23 19.52 -3.98 0.94
CA LEU A 23 19.99 -5.21 1.57
C LEU A 23 20.90 -4.81 2.74
N GLY A 24 20.41 -5.02 3.97
CA GLY A 24 21.03 -4.41 5.14
C GLY A 24 21.09 -2.89 4.98
N ASN A 25 22.29 -2.34 5.08
CA ASN A 25 22.55 -0.90 4.96
C ASN A 25 22.96 -0.45 3.55
N THR A 26 22.87 -1.34 2.55
CA THR A 26 23.30 -1.04 1.16
C THR A 26 22.09 -0.94 0.22
N VAL A 27 22.06 0.09 -0.62
CA VAL A 27 21.04 0.24 -1.67
C VAL A 27 21.35 -0.71 -2.82
N MET A 28 20.42 -1.61 -3.13
CA MET A 28 20.52 -2.57 -4.23
C MET A 28 19.90 -2.06 -5.53
N LYS A 29 18.77 -1.37 -5.44
CA LYS A 29 18.01 -0.85 -6.59
C LYS A 29 17.19 0.36 -6.14
N GLY A 30 17.08 1.36 -7.01
CA GLY A 30 16.33 2.60 -6.71
C GLY A 30 14.99 2.74 -7.43
N ASN A 31 14.64 1.84 -8.33
CA ASN A 31 13.45 1.96 -9.19
C ASN A 31 12.54 0.72 -9.15
N ALA A 32 12.39 0.12 -7.98
CA ALA A 32 11.36 -0.90 -7.79
C ALA A 32 9.97 -0.29 -7.97
N ARG A 33 9.04 -1.08 -8.51
CA ARG A 33 7.62 -0.74 -8.58
C ARG A 33 6.89 -1.76 -7.73
N LYS A 34 6.32 -1.30 -6.62
CA LYS A 34 5.59 -2.15 -5.65
C LYS A 34 4.15 -1.70 -5.44
N VAL A 35 3.67 -0.84 -6.33
CA VAL A 35 2.27 -0.43 -6.42
C VAL A 35 1.72 -1.00 -7.71
N HIS A 36 0.55 -1.63 -7.61
CA HIS A 36 -0.08 -2.38 -8.68
C HIS A 36 -1.57 -2.12 -8.72
N ARG A 37 -2.14 -2.23 -9.92
CA ARG A 37 -3.58 -2.31 -10.13
C ARG A 37 -4.00 -3.76 -10.21
N LEU A 38 -5.11 -4.07 -9.56
CA LEU A 38 -5.74 -5.38 -9.46
C LEU A 38 -7.21 -5.28 -9.86
N TYR A 39 -7.83 -6.44 -10.10
CA TYR A 39 -9.25 -6.60 -10.39
C TYR A 39 -9.76 -5.60 -11.45
N ASN A 40 -9.24 -5.75 -12.67
CA ASN A 40 -9.57 -4.90 -13.82
C ASN A 40 -9.34 -3.40 -13.56
N GLY A 41 -8.35 -3.06 -12.73
CA GLY A 41 -7.99 -1.67 -12.43
C GLY A 41 -8.83 -1.01 -11.33
N LYS A 42 -9.75 -1.74 -10.70
CA LYS A 42 -10.67 -1.22 -9.68
C LYS A 42 -10.13 -1.31 -8.25
N VAL A 43 -9.02 -2.01 -8.05
CA VAL A 43 -8.34 -2.13 -6.76
C VAL A 43 -6.89 -1.71 -6.93
N LEU A 44 -6.42 -0.85 -6.04
CA LEU A 44 -5.02 -0.51 -5.89
C LEU A 44 -4.41 -1.39 -4.80
N ALA A 45 -3.18 -1.86 -5.03
CA ALA A 45 -2.42 -2.61 -4.05
C ALA A 45 -0.99 -2.10 -3.96
N GLY A 46 -0.47 -1.97 -2.74
CA GLY A 46 0.90 -1.59 -2.45
C GLY A 46 1.52 -2.56 -1.46
N PHE A 47 2.78 -2.92 -1.65
CA PHE A 47 3.43 -3.96 -0.86
C PHE A 47 4.78 -3.51 -0.28
N ALA A 48 4.96 -3.74 1.03
CA ALA A 48 6.23 -3.53 1.73
C ALA A 48 6.81 -4.88 2.17
N GLY A 49 7.87 -5.33 1.50
CA GLY A 49 8.54 -6.61 1.76
C GLY A 49 9.47 -7.05 0.62
N GLY A 50 9.80 -8.35 0.59
CA GLY A 50 10.59 -9.00 -0.47
C GLY A 50 9.86 -9.05 -1.83
N THR A 51 10.59 -8.92 -2.93
CA THR A 51 9.94 -8.80 -4.26
C THR A 51 9.24 -10.10 -4.70
N ALA A 52 9.81 -11.27 -4.39
CA ALA A 52 9.19 -12.56 -4.71
C ALA A 52 7.87 -12.78 -3.93
N ASP A 53 7.86 -12.34 -2.68
CA ASP A 53 6.70 -12.40 -1.78
C ASP A 53 5.56 -11.53 -2.30
N ALA A 54 5.90 -10.34 -2.84
CA ALA A 54 4.95 -9.40 -3.43
C ALA A 54 4.13 -10.04 -4.55
N PHE A 55 4.80 -10.65 -5.55
CA PHE A 55 4.12 -11.27 -6.68
C PHE A 55 3.19 -12.39 -6.24
N THR A 56 3.67 -13.26 -5.35
CA THR A 56 2.87 -14.37 -4.82
C THR A 56 1.59 -13.89 -4.12
N LEU A 57 1.71 -12.85 -3.28
CA LEU A 57 0.57 -12.31 -2.54
C LEU A 57 -0.40 -11.56 -3.45
N LEU A 58 0.09 -10.82 -4.44
CA LEU A 58 -0.75 -10.12 -5.42
C LEU A 58 -1.53 -11.10 -6.29
N GLU A 59 -0.91 -12.16 -6.80
CA GLU A 59 -1.59 -13.20 -7.57
C GLU A 59 -2.68 -13.91 -6.76
N ARG A 60 -2.38 -14.25 -5.50
CA ARG A 60 -3.38 -14.86 -4.61
C ARG A 60 -4.51 -13.89 -4.28
N PHE A 61 -4.20 -12.61 -4.05
CA PHE A 61 -5.20 -11.60 -3.77
C PHE A 61 -6.11 -11.34 -4.97
N GLU A 62 -5.56 -11.27 -6.18
CA GLU A 62 -6.33 -11.21 -7.43
C GLU A 62 -7.30 -12.38 -7.52
N ALA A 63 -6.85 -13.61 -7.24
CA ALA A 63 -7.73 -14.77 -7.22
C ALA A 63 -8.86 -14.65 -6.17
N LYS A 64 -8.60 -14.06 -5.00
CA LYS A 64 -9.66 -13.79 -3.98
C LYS A 64 -10.64 -12.72 -4.44
N LEU A 65 -10.15 -11.66 -5.09
CA LEU A 65 -11.01 -10.63 -5.66
C LEU A 65 -11.95 -11.23 -6.71
N GLN A 66 -11.44 -12.08 -7.61
CA GLN A 66 -12.28 -12.79 -8.59
C GLN A 66 -13.31 -13.70 -7.91
N ALA A 67 -12.89 -14.51 -6.93
CA ALA A 67 -13.79 -15.43 -6.21
C ALA A 67 -14.89 -14.71 -5.40
N HIS A 68 -14.65 -13.47 -4.96
CA HIS A 68 -15.58 -12.66 -4.20
C HIS A 68 -16.19 -11.50 -5.02
N GLN A 69 -16.13 -11.57 -6.35
CA GLN A 69 -16.74 -10.61 -7.27
C GLN A 69 -16.33 -9.15 -6.99
N GLY A 70 -15.06 -8.95 -6.59
CA GLY A 70 -14.49 -7.65 -6.28
C GLY A 70 -14.80 -7.12 -4.89
N ASN A 71 -15.46 -7.89 -4.02
CA ASN A 71 -15.68 -7.45 -2.65
C ASN A 71 -14.34 -7.42 -1.87
N LEU A 72 -13.78 -6.22 -1.69
CA LEU A 72 -12.46 -6.01 -1.12
C LEU A 72 -12.32 -6.58 0.29
N GLU A 73 -13.31 -6.35 1.16
CA GLU A 73 -13.29 -6.82 2.55
C GLU A 73 -13.29 -8.35 2.63
N ARG A 74 -14.17 -9.01 1.87
CA ARG A 74 -14.23 -10.49 1.84
C ARG A 74 -12.95 -11.07 1.25
N ALA A 75 -12.41 -10.46 0.19
CA ALA A 75 -11.15 -10.89 -0.40
C ALA A 75 -9.98 -10.70 0.59
N ALA A 76 -9.94 -9.58 1.32
CA ALA A 76 -8.90 -9.30 2.32
C ALA A 76 -8.92 -10.33 3.46
N VAL A 77 -10.10 -10.61 4.01
CA VAL A 77 -10.28 -11.63 5.04
C VAL A 77 -9.93 -13.03 4.52
N ALA A 78 -10.30 -13.36 3.28
CA ALA A 78 -9.97 -14.65 2.68
C ALA A 78 -8.45 -14.82 2.48
N LEU A 79 -7.76 -13.78 2.01
CA LEU A 79 -6.31 -13.78 1.88
C LEU A 79 -5.64 -13.89 3.26
N ALA A 80 -6.07 -13.09 4.25
CA ALA A 80 -5.50 -13.11 5.59
C ALA A 80 -5.58 -14.51 6.23
N LYS A 81 -6.73 -15.20 6.07
CA LYS A 81 -6.89 -16.58 6.52
C LYS A 81 -5.92 -17.54 5.84
N GLU A 82 -5.77 -17.44 4.52
CA GLU A 82 -4.84 -18.27 3.75
C GLU A 82 -3.38 -17.98 4.10
N TRP A 83 -3.02 -16.70 4.21
CA TRP A 83 -1.68 -16.24 4.59
C TRP A 83 -1.30 -16.81 5.96
N ARG A 84 -2.22 -16.80 6.92
CA ARG A 84 -2.01 -17.36 8.27
C ARG A 84 -1.95 -18.89 8.31
N THR A 85 -2.55 -19.62 7.36
CA THR A 85 -2.58 -21.09 7.40
C THR A 85 -1.51 -21.74 6.52
N ASP A 86 -1.12 -21.08 5.44
CA ASP A 86 -0.08 -21.59 4.55
C ASP A 86 1.30 -21.54 5.23
N ARG A 87 2.07 -22.62 5.12
CA ARG A 87 3.37 -22.76 5.80
C ARG A 87 4.44 -21.87 5.17
N ALA A 88 4.37 -21.64 3.85
CA ALA A 88 5.31 -20.79 3.14
C ALA A 88 4.96 -19.32 3.36
N LEU A 89 3.68 -18.95 3.24
CA LEU A 89 3.26 -17.54 3.34
C LEU A 89 3.47 -16.94 4.74
N ARG A 90 3.27 -17.70 5.81
CA ARG A 90 3.48 -17.20 7.19
C ARG A 90 4.88 -16.70 7.50
N ARG A 91 5.88 -17.10 6.73
CA ARG A 91 7.28 -16.70 6.92
C ARG A 91 7.60 -15.37 6.24
N LEU A 92 6.66 -14.84 5.47
CA LEU A 92 6.84 -13.59 4.75
C LEU A 92 6.77 -12.42 5.73
N GLU A 93 7.85 -11.68 5.86
CA GLU A 93 7.91 -10.45 6.63
C GLU A 93 7.42 -9.28 5.76
N ALA A 94 6.12 -9.27 5.51
CA ALA A 94 5.53 -8.30 4.60
C ALA A 94 4.16 -7.78 5.02
N LEU A 95 3.87 -6.58 4.53
CA LEU A 95 2.61 -5.87 4.72
C LEU A 95 2.03 -5.54 3.33
N LEU A 96 0.72 -5.75 3.18
CA LEU A 96 -0.01 -5.45 1.96
C LEU A 96 -1.07 -4.37 2.25
N ALA A 97 -0.97 -3.24 1.58
CA ALA A 97 -1.97 -2.19 1.57
C ALA A 97 -2.86 -2.37 0.34
N VAL A 98 -4.19 -2.38 0.51
CA VAL A 98 -5.15 -2.52 -0.60
C VAL A 98 -6.26 -1.50 -0.46
N ALA A 99 -6.74 -0.96 -1.57
CA ALA A 99 -7.83 0.02 -1.56
C ALA A 99 -8.67 -0.05 -2.83
N ASP A 100 -9.99 0.09 -2.70
CA ASP A 100 -10.95 0.27 -3.79
C ASP A 100 -11.63 1.65 -3.68
N GLU A 101 -12.72 1.89 -4.38
CA GLU A 101 -13.48 3.15 -4.29
C GLU A 101 -14.16 3.39 -2.92
N HIS A 102 -14.26 2.39 -2.06
CA HIS A 102 -15.05 2.44 -0.83
C HIS A 102 -14.24 2.27 0.45
N LYS A 103 -13.23 1.39 0.45
CA LYS A 103 -12.49 0.99 1.65
C LYS A 103 -11.01 0.82 1.36
N SER A 104 -10.22 0.92 2.43
CA SER A 104 -8.78 0.69 2.43
C SER A 104 -8.43 -0.28 3.56
N PHE A 105 -7.56 -1.26 3.32
CA PHE A 105 -7.15 -2.25 4.32
C PHE A 105 -5.64 -2.50 4.30
N ILE A 106 -5.09 -2.76 5.48
CA ILE A 106 -3.77 -3.36 5.68
C ILE A 106 -3.97 -4.84 6.00
N ILE A 107 -3.26 -5.71 5.30
CA ILE A 107 -3.27 -7.16 5.49
C ILE A 107 -1.88 -7.63 5.90
N THR A 108 -1.81 -8.44 6.95
CA THR A 108 -0.54 -8.93 7.53
C THR A 108 -0.43 -10.46 7.46
N GLY A 109 0.80 -10.98 7.51
CA GLY A 109 1.05 -12.43 7.55
C GLY A 109 0.56 -13.15 8.81
N ASN A 110 0.23 -12.40 9.87
CA ASN A 110 -0.39 -12.94 11.08
C ASN A 110 -1.90 -13.16 10.92
N GLY A 111 -2.46 -12.77 9.78
CA GLY A 111 -3.88 -12.92 9.46
C GLY A 111 -4.74 -11.75 9.93
N ASP A 112 -4.14 -10.59 10.20
CA ASP A 112 -4.87 -9.39 10.57
C ASP A 112 -5.35 -8.66 9.31
N VAL A 113 -6.57 -8.10 9.39
CA VAL A 113 -7.14 -7.19 8.40
C VAL A 113 -7.55 -5.93 9.15
N VAL A 114 -6.87 -4.82 8.87
CA VAL A 114 -7.03 -3.58 9.61
C VAL A 114 -7.47 -2.48 8.66
N GLN A 115 -8.62 -1.89 8.92
CA GLN A 115 -9.02 -0.63 8.29
C GLN A 115 -8.45 0.53 9.10
N PRO A 116 -7.66 1.43 8.50
CA PRO A 116 -7.08 2.55 9.23
C PRO A 116 -8.10 3.66 9.48
N GLU A 117 -7.80 4.52 10.44
CA GLU A 117 -8.50 5.79 10.61
C GLU A 117 -8.18 6.75 9.45
N HIS A 118 -9.12 7.64 9.12
CA HIS A 118 -9.01 8.63 8.04
C HIS A 118 -8.75 8.06 6.64
N ASP A 119 -8.94 6.75 6.43
CA ASP A 119 -8.61 6.04 5.18
C ASP A 119 -7.15 6.30 4.70
N LEU A 120 -6.24 6.54 5.64
CA LEU A 120 -4.81 6.73 5.40
C LEU A 120 -4.03 5.47 5.77
N ILE A 121 -3.28 4.91 4.81
CA ILE A 121 -2.33 3.82 5.08
C ILE A 121 -0.92 4.35 4.90
N ALA A 122 0.00 3.99 5.79
CA ALA A 122 1.42 4.07 5.50
C ALA A 122 2.13 2.84 6.07
N ILE A 123 2.94 2.17 5.24
CA ILE A 123 3.69 0.97 5.61
C ILE A 123 5.12 1.04 5.06
N GLY A 124 6.02 0.22 5.61
CA GLY A 124 7.42 0.17 5.19
C GLY A 124 8.35 1.07 6.00
N SER A 125 9.60 1.19 5.57
CA SER A 125 10.66 1.78 6.43
C SER A 125 10.48 3.27 6.71
N GLY A 126 9.94 4.03 5.78
CA GLY A 126 9.58 5.44 5.94
C GLY A 126 8.10 5.67 6.26
N GLY A 127 7.34 4.61 6.57
CA GLY A 127 5.88 4.65 6.74
C GLY A 127 5.44 5.72 7.75
N ASN A 128 6.06 5.75 8.94
CA ASN A 128 5.69 6.71 9.98
C ASN A 128 5.93 8.17 9.55
N PHE A 129 7.01 8.46 8.80
CA PHE A 129 7.27 9.81 8.30
C PHE A 129 6.25 10.22 7.25
N ALA A 130 5.94 9.31 6.32
CA ALA A 130 4.90 9.52 5.31
C ALA A 130 3.53 9.72 5.97
N GLN A 131 3.22 8.94 7.01
CA GLN A 131 1.97 9.04 7.75
C GLN A 131 1.84 10.40 8.43
N SER A 132 2.84 10.82 9.20
CA SER A 132 2.83 12.13 9.88
C SER A 132 2.67 13.28 8.88
N ALA A 133 3.36 13.22 7.74
CA ALA A 133 3.23 14.21 6.67
C ALA A 133 1.81 14.20 6.06
N ALA A 134 1.27 13.02 5.75
CA ALA A 134 -0.05 12.89 5.14
C ALA A 134 -1.17 13.38 6.08
N ILE A 135 -1.12 13.03 7.38
CA ILE A 135 -2.08 13.52 8.39
C ILE A 135 -2.05 15.05 8.44
N ALA A 136 -0.87 15.66 8.59
CA ALA A 136 -0.74 17.10 8.65
C ALA A 136 -1.32 17.79 7.41
N LEU A 137 -1.11 17.22 6.22
CA LEU A 137 -1.64 17.76 4.96
C LEU A 137 -3.16 17.55 4.84
N LEU A 138 -3.69 16.41 5.27
CA LEU A 138 -5.13 16.12 5.27
C LEU A 138 -5.88 17.11 6.17
N GLU A 139 -5.34 17.39 7.36
CA GLU A 139 -6.00 18.24 8.35
C GLU A 139 -5.88 19.74 8.04
N ASN A 140 -4.81 20.18 7.37
CA ASN A 140 -4.46 21.61 7.29
C ASN A 140 -4.43 22.17 5.87
N THR A 141 -4.84 21.40 4.85
CA THR A 141 -4.80 21.85 3.44
C THR A 141 -6.00 21.36 2.64
N GLU A 142 -6.22 21.96 1.48
CA GLU A 142 -7.22 21.56 0.49
C GLU A 142 -6.63 20.69 -0.66
N LEU A 143 -5.41 20.16 -0.47
CA LEU A 143 -4.73 19.36 -1.49
C LEU A 143 -5.51 18.08 -1.84
N ASP A 144 -5.47 17.69 -3.12
CA ASP A 144 -6.02 16.42 -3.58
C ASP A 144 -5.21 15.21 -3.06
N ALA A 145 -5.80 14.01 -3.11
CA ALA A 145 -5.18 12.81 -2.57
C ALA A 145 -3.82 12.52 -3.23
N LYS A 146 -3.70 12.74 -4.55
CA LYS A 146 -2.44 12.58 -5.28
C LYS A 146 -1.35 13.50 -4.77
N SER A 147 -1.61 14.80 -4.62
CA SER A 147 -0.62 15.76 -4.12
C SER A 147 -0.18 15.44 -2.69
N ILE A 148 -1.10 14.93 -1.86
CA ILE A 148 -0.77 14.51 -0.49
C ILE A 148 0.17 13.31 -0.52
N VAL A 149 -0.12 12.29 -1.33
CA VAL A 149 0.76 11.11 -1.49
C VAL A 149 2.15 11.51 -2.00
N GLU A 150 2.23 12.35 -3.02
CA GLU A 150 3.51 12.85 -3.57
C GLU A 150 4.34 13.57 -2.51
N LYS A 151 3.71 14.51 -1.78
CA LYS A 151 4.40 15.27 -0.73
C LYS A 151 4.80 14.39 0.45
N ALA A 152 3.95 13.45 0.86
CA ALA A 152 4.23 12.54 1.96
C ALA A 152 5.42 11.63 1.64
N LEU A 153 5.48 11.05 0.45
CA LEU A 153 6.63 10.25 0.01
C LEU A 153 7.89 11.08 -0.13
N LYS A 154 7.79 12.32 -0.63
CA LYS A 154 8.93 13.22 -0.72
C LYS A 154 9.53 13.51 0.66
N ILE A 155 8.68 13.91 1.62
CA ILE A 155 9.11 14.18 3.00
C ILE A 155 9.71 12.93 3.64
N ALA A 156 9.10 11.76 3.42
CA ALA A 156 9.64 10.50 3.91
C ALA A 156 11.02 10.18 3.30
N GLY A 157 11.22 10.45 2.01
CA GLY A 157 12.51 10.26 1.32
C GLY A 157 13.59 11.28 1.72
N ASP A 158 13.19 12.47 2.20
CA ASP A 158 14.14 13.46 2.72
C ASP A 158 14.64 13.11 4.14
N ILE A 159 13.92 12.24 4.88
CA ILE A 159 14.22 11.89 6.27
C ILE A 159 14.73 10.44 6.41
N CYS A 160 14.09 9.49 5.73
CA CYS A 160 14.37 8.07 5.88
C CYS A 160 15.45 7.61 4.91
N VAL A 161 16.58 7.15 5.43
CA VAL A 161 17.69 6.57 4.63
C VAL A 161 17.29 5.33 3.80
N PHE A 162 16.13 4.74 4.07
CA PHE A 162 15.59 3.57 3.36
C PHE A 162 14.47 3.89 2.37
N THR A 163 14.18 5.18 2.14
CA THR A 163 13.16 5.67 1.21
C THR A 163 13.80 6.66 0.25
N ASN A 164 13.58 6.53 -1.06
CA ASN A 164 14.15 7.45 -2.03
C ASN A 164 13.10 8.35 -2.70
N GLN A 165 13.58 9.18 -3.63
CA GLN A 165 12.76 10.13 -4.39
C GLN A 165 12.19 9.54 -5.69
N HIS A 166 12.33 8.23 -5.94
CA HIS A 166 11.79 7.58 -7.13
C HIS A 166 10.42 6.98 -6.83
N HIS A 167 9.36 7.73 -7.10
CA HIS A 167 8.00 7.33 -6.72
C HIS A 167 7.25 6.67 -7.87
N THR A 168 6.43 5.67 -7.54
CA THR A 168 5.37 5.13 -8.40
C THR A 168 4.04 5.40 -7.72
N ILE A 169 3.09 5.98 -8.46
CA ILE A 169 1.82 6.43 -7.91
C ILE A 169 0.69 5.96 -8.82
N GLU A 170 -0.27 5.25 -8.23
CA GLU A 170 -1.49 4.81 -8.89
C GLU A 170 -2.70 5.52 -8.29
N VAL A 171 -3.59 5.97 -9.17
CA VAL A 171 -4.77 6.77 -8.84
C VAL A 171 -6.03 6.04 -9.28
N LEU A 172 -7.01 5.96 -8.40
CA LEU A 172 -8.35 5.46 -8.71
C LEU A 172 -9.35 6.57 -8.39
N ASP A 173 -9.94 7.12 -9.43
CA ASP A 173 -11.03 8.09 -9.34
C ASP A 173 -12.38 7.36 -9.29
N TYR A 174 -13.30 7.88 -8.48
CA TYR A 174 -14.65 7.33 -8.30
C TYR A 174 -15.64 8.44 -7.96
N GLU A 175 -16.93 8.21 -8.20
CA GLU A 175 -17.96 9.18 -7.82
C GLU A 175 -18.15 9.17 -6.30
N PRO A 176 -17.93 10.31 -5.60
CA PRO A 176 -18.23 10.39 -4.18
C PRO A 176 -19.73 10.15 -3.96
N LYS A 177 -20.07 9.27 -3.01
CA LYS A 177 -21.45 9.07 -2.56
C LYS A 177 -21.95 10.24 -1.72
#